data_AF-A0A961YZG5-F1
#
_entry.id   AF-A0A961YZG5-F1
#
_cell.length_a   1.000
_cell.length_b   1.000
_cell.length_c   1.000
_cell.angle_alpha   90.00
_cell.angle_beta   90.00
_cell.angle_gamma   90.00
#
_symmetry.space_group_name_H-M   'P 1'
#
loop_
_entity.id
_entity.type
_entity.pdbx_description
1 polymer ?
#
loop_
_entity_poly.entity_id
_entity_poly.type
_entity_poly.pdbx_seq_one_letter_code
_entity_poly.pdbx_strand_id
1 'polypeptide(L)'
;MLLLAASVVCATAPRAHAATDSSRAASEIANLPDDCFAELENGTGAEIACLFPLRLSETEQAELEKGSRGYVKNVVCTMTIRIPRADVERAMTARDLEFKSPEQPVSCTVTTYKSTFDITGTFAPRVVFKNDVAVEASPGLANVEGISRVISWPVVQFVNRWPSIRKGLLQIVNAYRAYARQKGASSAK
;
A
#
# COMPACT_ATOMS: atom_id res chain seq x y z
N MET A 1 -42.99 52.96 -34.70
CA MET A 1 -43.87 51.92 -34.14
C MET A 1 -43.15 50.59 -34.34
N LEU A 2 -42.52 50.04 -33.28
CA LEU A 2 -42.99 48.86 -32.50
C LEU A 2 -43.19 47.64 -33.42
N LEU A 3 -42.52 46.48 -33.30
CA LEU A 3 -42.21 45.59 -32.16
C LEU A 3 -41.10 44.58 -32.59
N LEU A 4 -40.07 44.33 -31.75
CA LEU A 4 -39.83 43.09 -30.96
C LEU A 4 -39.74 41.76 -31.72
N ALA A 5 -38.55 41.12 -31.70
CA ALA A 5 -38.37 39.72 -31.30
C ALA A 5 -36.87 39.41 -31.09
N ALA A 6 -36.45 39.36 -29.82
CA ALA A 6 -35.19 38.77 -29.41
C ALA A 6 -35.34 37.23 -29.40
N SER A 7 -34.38 36.50 -29.96
CA SER A 7 -34.26 35.05 -29.78
C SER A 7 -32.90 34.75 -29.16
N VAL A 8 -32.95 34.45 -27.87
CA VAL A 8 -31.84 33.90 -27.09
C VAL A 8 -31.67 32.45 -27.52
N VAL A 9 -30.56 32.11 -28.18
CA VAL A 9 -30.14 30.72 -28.34
C VAL A 9 -29.20 30.39 -27.19
N CYS A 10 -29.75 29.72 -26.19
CA CYS A 10 -29.01 29.11 -25.11
C CYS A 10 -28.58 27.71 -25.59
N ALA A 11 -27.34 27.55 -26.05
CA ALA A 11 -26.76 26.24 -26.34
C ALA A 11 -25.72 25.91 -25.26
N THR A 12 -26.20 25.32 -24.17
CA THR A 12 -25.37 24.63 -23.18
C THR A 12 -24.80 23.36 -23.80
N ALA A 13 -23.50 23.34 -24.10
CA ALA A 13 -22.79 22.11 -24.42
C ALA A 13 -22.64 21.24 -23.15
N PRO A 14 -22.95 19.93 -23.19
CA PRO A 14 -22.68 19.06 -22.06
C PRO A 14 -21.18 18.78 -21.96
N ARG A 15 -20.58 19.14 -20.83
CA ARG A 15 -19.26 18.65 -20.41
C ARG A 15 -19.36 17.14 -20.14
N ALA A 16 -18.92 16.32 -21.09
CA ALA A 16 -18.77 14.87 -20.91
C ALA A 16 -17.28 14.50 -20.88
N HIS A 17 -16.54 14.87 -19.82
CA HIS A 17 -15.16 14.43 -19.59
C HIS A 17 -14.99 14.07 -18.10
N ALA A 18 -15.37 12.85 -17.71
CA ALA A 18 -15.04 12.30 -16.39
C ALA A 18 -15.06 10.76 -16.29
N ALA A 19 -15.22 10.00 -17.39
CA ALA A 19 -15.37 8.55 -17.31
C ALA A 19 -14.12 7.76 -17.75
N THR A 20 -13.13 8.39 -18.39
CA THR A 20 -12.01 7.68 -19.03
C THR A 20 -10.85 7.38 -18.07
N ASP A 21 -10.63 8.23 -17.05
CA ASP A 21 -9.46 8.11 -16.14
C ASP A 21 -9.54 6.90 -15.19
N SER A 22 -10.73 6.59 -14.65
CA SER A 22 -10.87 5.46 -13.73
C SER A 22 -10.65 4.10 -14.39
N SER A 23 -11.04 3.93 -15.66
CA SER A 23 -10.86 2.64 -16.37
C SER A 23 -9.40 2.35 -16.69
N ARG A 24 -8.61 3.40 -16.95
CA ARG A 24 -7.18 3.27 -17.26
C ARG A 24 -6.37 2.95 -16.02
N ALA A 25 -6.61 3.66 -14.91
CA ALA A 25 -5.95 3.39 -13.63
C ALA A 25 -6.28 1.97 -13.11
N ALA A 26 -7.54 1.52 -13.23
CA ALA A 26 -7.93 0.16 -12.83
C ALA A 26 -7.27 -0.92 -13.70
N SER A 27 -7.18 -0.69 -15.03
CA SER A 27 -6.50 -1.61 -15.94
C SER A 27 -4.98 -1.63 -15.73
N GLU A 28 -4.38 -0.52 -15.31
CA GLU A 28 -2.95 -0.45 -15.01
C GLU A 28 -2.61 -1.22 -13.72
N ILE A 29 -3.44 -1.11 -12.68
CA ILE A 29 -3.28 -1.88 -11.42
C ILE A 29 -3.47 -3.38 -11.68
N ALA A 30 -4.44 -3.78 -12.49
CA ALA A 30 -4.72 -5.18 -12.79
C ALA A 30 -3.58 -5.90 -13.53
N ASN A 31 -2.68 -5.16 -14.18
CA ASN A 31 -1.53 -5.71 -14.92
C ASN A 31 -0.20 -5.62 -14.15
N LEU A 32 -0.23 -5.17 -12.89
CA LEU A 32 0.98 -5.12 -12.07
C LEU A 32 1.44 -6.53 -11.68
N PRO A 33 2.77 -6.78 -11.64
CA PRO A 33 3.31 -8.06 -11.20
C PRO A 33 2.98 -8.30 -9.72
N ASP A 34 2.77 -9.56 -9.33
CA ASP A 34 2.53 -9.97 -7.94
C ASP A 34 3.80 -10.33 -7.16
N ASP A 35 4.94 -10.43 -7.86
CA ASP A 35 6.27 -10.59 -7.27
C ASP A 35 7.00 -9.24 -7.14
N CYS A 36 6.75 -8.57 -6.02
CA CYS A 36 7.40 -7.31 -5.69
C CYS A 36 8.91 -7.41 -5.50
N PHE A 37 9.46 -8.59 -5.15
CA PHE A 37 10.90 -8.76 -5.00
C PHE A 37 11.57 -8.83 -6.38
N ALA A 38 10.99 -9.55 -7.33
CA ALA A 38 11.48 -9.58 -8.71
C ALA A 38 11.47 -8.17 -9.35
N GLU A 39 10.40 -7.39 -9.14
CA GLU A 39 10.32 -6.00 -9.64
C GLU A 39 11.34 -5.07 -8.97
N LEU A 40 11.58 -5.26 -7.67
CA LEU A 40 12.61 -4.54 -6.94
C LEU A 40 14.01 -4.87 -7.47
N GLU A 41 14.31 -6.13 -7.74
CA GLU A 41 15.65 -6.59 -8.12
C GLU A 41 16.00 -6.41 -9.60
N ASN A 42 15.03 -6.64 -10.49
CA ASN A 42 15.25 -6.75 -11.93
C ASN A 42 14.50 -5.69 -12.74
N GLY A 43 13.52 -5.01 -12.14
CA GLY A 43 12.77 -3.95 -12.79
C GLY A 43 13.66 -2.77 -13.16
N THR A 44 13.46 -2.22 -14.35
CA THR A 44 14.20 -1.05 -14.87
C THR A 44 13.36 0.23 -14.88
N GLY A 45 12.11 0.15 -14.41
CA GLY A 45 11.20 1.29 -14.34
C GLY A 45 11.65 2.35 -13.33
N ALA A 46 11.20 3.59 -13.53
CA ALA A 46 11.43 4.69 -12.59
C ALA A 46 10.74 4.47 -11.23
N GLU A 47 9.68 3.66 -11.22
CA GLU A 47 8.97 3.21 -10.03
C GLU A 47 9.11 1.69 -9.89
N ILE A 48 9.11 1.23 -8.65
CA ILE A 48 8.84 -0.15 -8.28
C ILE A 48 7.32 -0.24 -8.15
N ALA A 49 6.66 -0.91 -9.09
CA ALA A 49 5.22 -1.01 -9.15
C ALA A 49 4.78 -2.48 -9.17
N CYS A 50 4.05 -2.93 -8.15
CA CYS A 50 3.65 -4.33 -7.99
C CYS A 50 2.43 -4.49 -7.06
N LEU A 51 1.81 -5.66 -7.08
CA LEU A 51 0.77 -6.07 -6.13
C LEU A 51 1.39 -6.97 -5.07
N PHE A 52 1.31 -6.57 -3.80
CA PHE A 52 1.79 -7.38 -2.70
C PHE A 52 0.63 -8.10 -2.00
N PRO A 53 0.52 -9.44 -2.11
CA PRO A 53 -0.50 -10.20 -1.42
C PRO A 53 -0.17 -10.28 0.07
N LEU A 54 -1.05 -9.73 0.89
CA LEU A 54 -0.99 -9.78 2.35
C LEU A 54 -1.86 -10.95 2.82
N ARG A 55 -1.24 -12.14 2.89
CA ARG A 55 -1.87 -13.38 3.35
C ARG A 55 -1.42 -13.69 4.77
N LEU A 56 -2.39 -13.99 5.63
CA LEU A 56 -2.09 -14.57 6.93
C LEU A 56 -1.67 -16.02 6.74
N SER A 57 -0.66 -16.45 7.49
CA SER A 57 -0.37 -17.88 7.65
C SER A 57 -1.54 -18.57 8.37
N GLU A 58 -1.61 -19.91 8.28
CA GLU A 58 -2.64 -20.68 9.00
C GLU A 58 -2.64 -20.40 10.50
N THR A 59 -1.45 -20.23 11.10
CA THR A 59 -1.30 -19.88 12.52
C THR A 59 -1.87 -18.50 12.83
N GLU A 60 -1.52 -17.48 12.03
CA GLU A 60 -2.01 -16.11 12.23
C GLU A 60 -3.52 -16.02 11.98
N GLN A 61 -4.03 -16.78 11.01
CA GLN A 61 -5.47 -16.88 10.75
C GLN A 61 -6.20 -17.53 11.93
N ALA A 62 -5.66 -18.60 12.52
CA ALA A 62 -6.23 -19.22 13.71
C ALA A 62 -6.18 -18.29 14.93
N GLU A 63 -5.10 -17.52 15.10
CA GLU A 63 -5.01 -16.51 16.16
C GLU A 63 -6.03 -15.39 15.97
N LEU A 64 -6.24 -14.92 14.74
CA LEU A 64 -7.24 -13.92 14.40
C LEU A 64 -8.66 -14.43 14.69
N GLU A 65 -8.96 -15.67 14.29
CA GLU A 65 -10.25 -16.29 14.57
C GLU A 65 -10.48 -16.40 16.08
N LYS A 66 -9.48 -16.89 16.83
CA LYS A 66 -9.55 -17.00 18.29
C LYS A 66 -9.72 -15.64 18.96
N GLY A 67 -8.92 -14.65 18.56
CA GLY A 67 -8.95 -13.28 19.12
C GLY A 67 -10.28 -12.57 18.84
N SER A 68 -10.90 -12.86 17.70
CA SER A 68 -12.24 -12.36 17.34
C SER A 68 -13.39 -13.22 17.87
N ARG A 69 -13.11 -14.24 18.69
CA ARG A 69 -14.10 -15.20 19.24
C ARG A 69 -14.92 -15.90 18.14
N GLY A 70 -14.25 -16.25 17.04
CA GLY A 70 -14.85 -16.91 15.89
C GLY A 70 -15.60 -15.98 14.94
N TYR A 71 -15.61 -14.66 15.20
CA TYR A 71 -16.31 -13.69 14.37
C TYR A 71 -15.65 -13.53 13.01
N VAL A 72 -14.34 -13.27 12.98
CA VAL A 72 -13.54 -13.15 11.75
C VAL A 72 -12.97 -14.51 11.40
N LYS A 73 -13.22 -14.97 10.18
CA LYS A 73 -12.77 -16.27 9.67
C LYS A 73 -11.57 -16.14 8.74
N ASN A 74 -11.53 -15.08 7.96
CA ASN A 74 -10.44 -14.84 7.02
C ASN A 74 -10.32 -13.35 6.73
N VAL A 75 -9.08 -12.92 6.45
CA VAL A 75 -8.77 -11.59 5.92
C VAL A 75 -7.78 -11.77 4.79
N VAL A 76 -8.19 -11.36 3.60
CA VAL A 76 -7.36 -11.37 2.40
C VAL A 76 -7.12 -9.94 2.01
N CYS A 77 -5.86 -9.52 1.95
CA CYS A 77 -5.51 -8.16 1.57
C CYS A 77 -4.58 -8.17 0.35
N THR A 78 -4.70 -7.16 -0.49
CA THR A 78 -3.75 -6.84 -1.56
C THR A 78 -3.35 -5.39 -1.41
N MET A 79 -2.05 -5.14 -1.31
CA MET A 79 -1.48 -3.80 -1.29
C MET A 79 -0.91 -3.48 -2.67
N THR A 80 -1.22 -2.31 -3.22
CA THR A 80 -0.57 -1.83 -4.44
C THR A 80 0.65 -1.05 -4.03
N ILE A 81 1.84 -1.52 -4.42
CA ILE A 81 3.10 -0.82 -4.19
C ILE A 81 3.42 0.00 -5.44
N ARG A 82 3.73 1.28 -5.24
CA ARG A 82 4.29 2.23 -6.20
C ARG A 82 5.24 3.14 -5.45
N ILE A 83 6.53 2.89 -5.59
CA ILE A 83 7.58 3.66 -4.90
C ILE A 83 8.62 4.08 -5.92
N PRO A 84 9.04 5.36 -5.96
CA PRO A 84 10.14 5.80 -6.81
C PRO A 84 11.40 5.00 -6.49
N ARG A 85 12.00 4.39 -7.51
CA ARG A 85 13.18 3.52 -7.35
C ARG A 85 14.36 4.29 -6.73
N ALA A 86 14.54 5.53 -7.15
CA ALA A 86 15.55 6.44 -6.61
C ALA A 86 15.41 6.68 -5.09
N ASP A 87 14.19 6.65 -4.54
CA ASP A 87 13.97 6.81 -3.11
C ASP A 87 14.39 5.56 -2.33
N VAL A 88 14.12 4.37 -2.87
CA VAL A 88 14.56 3.09 -2.29
C VAL A 88 16.07 2.96 -2.35
N GLU A 89 16.68 3.25 -3.51
CA GLU A 89 18.14 3.20 -3.68
C GLU A 89 18.87 4.16 -2.73
N ARG A 90 18.36 5.39 -2.59
CA ARG A 90 18.86 6.36 -1.60
C ARG A 90 18.76 5.80 -0.19
N ALA A 91 17.65 5.17 0.17
CA ALA A 91 17.47 4.57 1.50
C ALA A 91 18.40 3.39 1.77
N MET A 92 18.71 2.57 0.76
CA MET A 92 19.58 1.41 0.90
C MET A 92 21.06 1.78 1.03
N THR A 93 21.47 2.91 0.46
CA THR A 93 22.87 3.37 0.45
C THR A 93 23.19 4.36 1.58
N ALA A 94 22.18 5.09 2.10
CA ALA A 94 22.37 6.09 3.14
C ALA A 94 22.70 5.46 4.50
N ARG A 95 23.79 5.91 5.14
CA ARG A 95 24.18 5.46 6.50
C ARG A 95 23.14 5.80 7.56
N ASP A 96 22.67 7.05 7.51
CA ASP A 96 21.67 7.60 8.41
C ASP A 96 20.59 8.30 7.56
N LEU A 97 19.34 7.87 7.68
CA LEU A 97 18.21 8.42 6.93
C LEU A 97 16.89 8.03 7.59
N GLU A 98 15.90 8.91 7.54
CA GLU A 98 14.50 8.53 7.72
C GLU A 98 13.85 8.37 6.34
N PHE A 99 13.53 7.14 5.96
CA PHE A 99 12.75 6.83 4.78
C PHE A 99 11.26 6.85 5.11
N LYS A 100 10.47 7.56 4.30
CA LYS A 100 9.02 7.54 4.34
C LYS A 100 8.52 7.09 2.98
N SER A 101 7.85 5.95 2.97
CA SER A 101 7.15 5.50 1.77
C SER A 101 5.98 6.45 1.48
N PRO A 102 5.70 6.75 0.20
CA PRO A 102 4.41 7.29 -0.21
C PRO A 102 3.27 6.38 0.25
N GLU A 103 2.06 6.93 0.37
CA GLU A 103 0.86 6.16 0.69
C GLU A 103 0.60 5.09 -0.38
N GLN A 104 0.45 3.84 0.07
CA GLN A 104 0.20 2.67 -0.74
C GLN A 104 -1.22 2.17 -0.46
N PRO A 105 -2.13 2.13 -1.44
CA PRO A 105 -3.49 1.69 -1.19
C PRO A 105 -3.50 0.19 -0.89
N VAL A 106 -4.33 -0.19 0.08
CA VAL A 106 -4.63 -1.57 0.41
C VAL A 106 -6.13 -1.82 0.29
N SER A 107 -6.48 -2.93 -0.33
CA SER A 107 -7.84 -3.44 -0.37
C SER A 107 -7.88 -4.81 0.30
N CYS A 108 -8.84 -5.01 1.18
CA CYS A 108 -9.01 -6.28 1.86
C CYS A 108 -10.45 -6.77 1.79
N THR A 109 -10.61 -8.07 1.58
CA THR A 109 -11.87 -8.77 1.75
C THR A 109 -11.84 -9.50 3.09
N VAL A 110 -12.80 -9.15 3.95
CA VAL A 110 -12.96 -9.73 5.29
C VAL A 110 -14.13 -10.71 5.25
N THR A 111 -13.85 -11.97 5.55
CA THR A 111 -14.87 -13.01 5.72
C THR A 111 -15.13 -13.22 7.20
N THR A 112 -16.39 -13.10 7.58
CA THR A 112 -16.90 -13.41 8.92
C THR A 112 -17.77 -14.65 8.87
N TYR A 113 -18.22 -15.15 10.03
CA TYR A 113 -19.17 -16.26 10.08
C TYR A 113 -20.56 -15.94 9.48
N LYS A 114 -20.89 -14.66 9.25
CA LYS A 114 -22.21 -14.21 8.74
C LYS A 114 -22.16 -13.62 7.34
N SER A 115 -21.07 -12.97 6.98
CA SER A 115 -20.96 -12.21 5.74
C SER A 115 -19.51 -11.98 5.33
N THR A 116 -19.35 -11.57 4.08
CA THR A 116 -18.10 -11.07 3.55
C THR A 116 -18.28 -9.60 3.16
N PHE A 117 -17.31 -8.76 3.46
CA PHE A 117 -17.32 -7.34 3.10
C PHE A 117 -15.91 -6.84 2.81
N ASP A 118 -15.83 -5.79 2.00
CA ASP A 118 -14.56 -5.18 1.63
C ASP A 118 -14.24 -3.96 2.48
N ILE A 119 -12.97 -3.81 2.80
CA ILE A 119 -12.39 -2.63 3.45
C ILE A 119 -11.22 -2.13 2.61
N THR A 120 -10.97 -0.83 2.68
CA THR A 120 -9.81 -0.20 2.06
C THR A 120 -9.01 0.56 3.11
N GLY A 121 -7.77 0.89 2.78
CA GLY A 121 -6.90 1.73 3.62
C GLY A 121 -5.68 2.19 2.85
N THR A 122 -4.79 2.91 3.53
CA THR A 122 -3.46 3.24 2.99
C THR A 122 -2.37 2.85 3.97
N PHE A 123 -1.28 2.28 3.46
CA PHE A 123 -0.05 2.01 4.21
C PHE A 123 1.02 3.03 3.79
N ALA A 124 1.63 3.71 4.76
CA ALA A 124 2.78 4.58 4.55
C ALA A 124 3.94 4.23 5.49
N PRO A 125 4.71 3.17 5.18
CA PRO A 125 5.79 2.74 6.06
C PRO A 125 6.85 3.82 6.28
N ARG A 126 7.29 3.98 7.52
CA ARG A 126 8.45 4.78 7.91
C ARG A 126 9.54 3.85 8.41
N VAL A 127 10.78 4.06 7.98
CA VAL A 127 11.96 3.36 8.48
C VAL A 127 13.06 4.35 8.81
N VAL A 128 13.66 4.23 9.99
CA VAL A 128 14.81 5.03 10.41
C VAL A 128 16.06 4.17 10.38
N PHE A 129 17.04 4.60 9.62
CA PHE A 129 18.37 4.02 9.53
C PHE A 129 19.33 4.81 10.42
N LYS A 130 20.12 4.09 11.23
CA LYS A 130 21.23 4.63 11.99
C LYS A 130 22.43 3.69 11.90
N ASN A 131 23.61 4.22 11.64
CA ASN A 131 24.84 3.44 11.51
C ASN A 131 24.67 2.23 10.58
N ASP A 132 24.05 2.45 9.41
CA ASP A 132 23.77 1.43 8.41
C ASP A 132 22.73 0.35 8.76
N VAL A 133 22.03 0.48 9.89
CA VAL A 133 21.02 -0.49 10.34
C VAL A 133 19.67 0.19 10.49
N ALA A 134 18.60 -0.46 10.04
CA ALA A 134 17.25 -0.03 10.37
C ALA A 134 17.01 -0.28 11.86
N VAL A 135 16.77 0.79 12.62
CA VAL A 135 16.59 0.77 14.08
C VAL A 135 15.15 1.02 14.49
N GLU A 136 14.36 1.66 13.63
CA GLU A 136 12.94 1.91 13.85
C GLU A 136 12.16 1.66 12.57
N ALA A 137 11.00 1.02 12.69
CA ALA A 137 10.01 0.92 11.62
C ALA A 137 8.60 1.13 12.17
N SER A 138 7.73 1.69 11.34
CA SER A 138 6.28 1.71 11.56
C SER A 138 5.52 1.46 10.26
N PRO A 139 4.41 0.72 10.26
CA PRO A 139 3.63 0.44 9.05
C PRO A 139 2.92 1.66 8.45
N GLY A 140 2.39 2.54 9.29
CA GLY A 140 1.68 3.74 8.83
C GLY A 140 0.33 3.44 8.20
N LEU A 141 -0.45 2.51 8.76
CA LEU A 141 -1.83 2.25 8.31
C LEU A 141 -2.72 3.47 8.64
N ALA A 142 -3.46 3.96 7.65
CA ALA A 142 -4.38 5.08 7.76
C ALA A 142 -5.58 4.92 6.81
N ASN A 143 -6.49 5.91 6.81
CA ASN A 143 -7.58 6.06 5.84
C ASN A 143 -8.45 4.80 5.65
N VAL A 144 -8.75 4.09 6.74
CA VAL A 144 -9.50 2.84 6.67
C VAL A 144 -10.99 3.11 6.41
N GLU A 145 -11.52 2.56 5.32
CA GLU A 145 -12.93 2.68 4.91
C GLU A 145 -13.60 1.29 4.79
N GLY A 146 -14.92 1.26 4.56
CA GLY A 146 -15.73 0.02 4.49
C GLY A 146 -16.21 -0.50 5.86
N ILE A 147 -15.75 0.10 6.95
CA ILE A 147 -16.21 -0.16 8.33
C ILE A 147 -16.45 1.13 9.09
N SER A 148 -17.20 1.06 10.19
CA SER A 148 -17.46 2.23 11.02
C SER A 148 -16.18 2.73 11.68
N ARG A 149 -16.10 4.06 11.90
CA ARG A 149 -14.95 4.71 12.55
C ARG A 149 -14.64 4.16 13.94
N VAL A 150 -15.66 3.68 14.64
CA VAL A 150 -15.54 3.05 15.98
C VAL A 150 -14.72 1.77 15.90
N ILE A 151 -14.81 1.02 14.79
CA ILE A 151 -14.06 -0.22 14.56
C ILE A 151 -12.72 0.06 13.88
N SER A 152 -12.65 1.03 12.96
CA SER A 152 -11.40 1.31 12.24
C SER A 152 -10.31 1.91 13.14
N TRP A 153 -10.68 2.75 14.11
CA TRP A 153 -9.71 3.35 15.04
C TRP A 153 -8.87 2.32 15.82
N PRO A 154 -9.44 1.32 16.52
CA PRO A 154 -8.64 0.33 17.23
C PRO A 154 -7.79 -0.54 16.29
N VAL A 155 -8.26 -0.82 15.06
CA VAL A 155 -7.47 -1.55 14.05
C VAL A 155 -6.24 -0.75 13.64
N VAL A 156 -6.41 0.54 13.36
CA VAL A 156 -5.29 1.45 13.03
C VAL A 156 -4.29 1.52 14.18
N GLN A 157 -4.76 1.64 15.43
CA GLN A 157 -3.87 1.64 16.60
C GLN A 157 -3.13 0.32 16.78
N PHE A 158 -3.82 -0.80 16.58
CA PHE A 158 -3.22 -2.14 16.65
C PHE A 158 -2.09 -2.26 15.65
N VAL A 159 -2.37 -2.10 14.36
CA VAL A 159 -1.39 -2.32 13.28
C VAL A 159 -0.18 -1.40 13.45
N ASN A 160 -0.40 -0.13 13.80
CA ASN A 160 0.70 0.82 13.92
C ASN A 160 1.55 0.65 15.17
N ARG A 161 1.05 0.01 16.24
CA ARG A 161 1.76 -0.14 17.51
C ARG A 161 2.27 -1.55 17.78
N TRP A 162 1.79 -2.55 17.04
CA TRP A 162 2.06 -3.95 17.36
C TRP A 162 3.55 -4.32 17.19
N PRO A 163 4.22 -4.84 18.24
CA PRO A 163 5.66 -5.10 18.19
C PRO A 163 6.11 -6.10 17.12
N SER A 164 5.32 -7.16 16.85
CA SER A 164 5.72 -8.16 15.84
C SER A 164 5.77 -7.58 14.43
N ILE A 165 4.82 -6.71 14.07
CA ILE A 165 4.80 -6.05 12.75
C ILE A 165 6.03 -5.15 12.59
N ARG A 166 6.35 -4.36 13.62
CA ARG A 166 7.55 -3.50 13.61
C ARG A 166 8.84 -4.32 13.51
N LYS A 167 8.93 -5.41 14.26
CA LYS A 167 10.09 -6.33 14.21
C LYS A 167 10.21 -7.00 12.84
N GLY A 168 9.11 -7.48 12.26
CA GLY A 168 9.08 -8.08 10.93
C GLY A 168 9.56 -7.10 9.85
N LEU A 169 9.06 -5.86 9.87
CA LEU A 169 9.53 -4.80 8.96
C LEU A 169 11.03 -4.55 9.10
N LEU A 170 11.54 -4.43 10.33
CA LEU A 170 12.97 -4.24 10.59
C LEU A 170 13.82 -5.43 10.10
N GLN A 171 13.34 -6.66 10.32
CA GLN A 171 14.03 -7.88 9.87
C GLN A 171 14.14 -7.93 8.36
N ILE A 172 13.04 -7.70 7.64
CA ILE A 172 13.01 -7.73 6.17
C ILE A 172 13.91 -6.64 5.60
N VAL A 173 13.81 -5.39 6.10
CA VAL A 173 14.62 -4.28 5.60
C VAL A 173 16.11 -4.51 5.85
N ASN A 174 16.49 -4.96 7.05
CA ASN A 174 17.89 -5.23 7.35
C ASN A 174 18.44 -6.42 6.54
N ALA A 175 17.65 -7.47 6.35
CA ALA A 175 18.02 -8.62 5.52
C ALA A 175 18.24 -8.20 4.06
N TYR A 176 17.32 -7.43 3.49
CA TYR A 176 17.44 -6.93 2.12
C TYR A 176 18.64 -6.00 1.96
N ARG A 177 18.89 -5.11 2.91
CA ARG A 177 20.04 -4.21 2.89
C ARG A 177 21.38 -4.96 2.94
N ALA A 178 21.46 -6.03 3.74
CA ALA A 178 22.63 -6.90 3.77
C ALA A 178 22.87 -7.59 2.42
N TYR A 179 21.80 -8.11 1.81
CA TYR A 179 21.85 -8.71 0.47
C TYR A 179 22.30 -7.71 -0.61
N ALA A 180 21.69 -6.52 -0.67
CA ALA A 180 22.00 -5.49 -1.66
C ALA A 180 23.48 -5.07 -1.63
N ARG A 181 24.09 -5.04 -0.43
CA ARG A 181 25.53 -4.76 -0.27
C ARG A 181 26.41 -5.87 -0.82
N GLN A 182 26.07 -7.14 -0.58
CA GLN A 182 26.82 -8.27 -1.11
C GLN A 182 26.78 -8.30 -2.64
N LYS A 183 25.61 -8.00 -3.24
CA LYS A 183 25.45 -7.88 -4.69
C LYS A 183 26.32 -6.74 -5.25
N GLY A 184 26.24 -5.54 -4.66
CA GLY A 184 27.06 -4.39 -5.08
C GLY A 184 28.57 -4.62 -4.95
N ALA A 185 29.03 -5.32 -3.90
CA ALA A 185 30.43 -5.68 -3.73
C ALA A 185 30.92 -6.74 -4.73
N SER A 186 30.02 -7.61 -5.20
CA SER A 186 30.33 -8.65 -6.19
C SER A 186 30.38 -8.11 -7.63
N SER A 187 29.61 -7.05 -7.94
CA SER A 187 29.62 -6.40 -9.26
C SER A 187 30.75 -5.38 -9.45
N ALA A 188 31.45 -4.99 -8.38
CA ALA A 188 32.57 -4.04 -8.41
C ALA A 188 33.96 -4.72 -8.53
N LYS A 189 33.97 -6.03 -8.76
CA LYS A 189 35.16 -6.89 -8.89
C LYS A 189 35.27 -7.41 -10.32
#